data_AF-A0A5P8WF98-F1
#
_entry.id   AF-A0A5P8WF98-F1
#
_cell.length_a   1.000
_cell.length_b   1.000
_cell.length_c   1.000
_cell.angle_alpha   90.00
_cell.angle_beta   90.00
_cell.angle_gamma   90.00
#
_symmetry.space_group_name_H-M   'P 1'
#
loop_
_entity.id
_entity.type
_entity.pdbx_description
1 polymer ?
#
loop_
_entity_poly.entity_id
_entity_poly.type
_entity_poly.pdbx_seq_one_letter_code
_entity_poly.pdbx_strand_id
1 'polypeptide(L)'
;MVRLTQVFRQAKTSAIITAAHQINRGIYPTIEPISDNPVSDCLWHGGGHQPEHGVQAICELITDLIPRLGFNPATDIQLLCPMTRGLVGTRNLNSVLQQLINPPSPDKVEINRGGMTLRVGDVCDKPLRASTRHSTNE
;
A
#
# COMPACT_ATOMS: atom_id res chain seq x y z
N MET A 1 7.10 -1.18 -34.58
CA MET A 1 6.76 -0.99 -33.16
C MET A 1 6.09 0.37 -33.03
N VAL A 2 4.86 0.44 -32.50
CA VAL A 2 4.12 1.70 -32.31
C VAL A 2 4.04 1.96 -30.80
N ARG A 3 4.49 3.14 -30.35
CA ARG A 3 4.43 3.57 -28.95
C ARG A 3 3.50 4.76 -28.82
N LEU A 4 2.46 4.63 -27.99
CA LEU A 4 1.58 5.74 -27.66
C LEU A 4 2.31 6.71 -26.73
N THR A 5 2.35 7.98 -27.13
CA THR A 5 3.07 9.06 -26.41
C THR A 5 2.16 10.18 -25.93
N GLN A 6 0.90 10.20 -26.37
CA GLN A 6 -0.06 11.23 -25.99
C GLN A 6 -0.90 10.80 -24.78
N VAL A 7 -0.96 11.69 -23.80
CA VAL A 7 -1.87 11.60 -22.65
C VAL A 7 -3.02 12.58 -22.87
N PHE A 8 -4.26 12.16 -22.65
CA PHE A 8 -5.45 12.99 -22.87
C PHE A 8 -5.53 14.16 -21.88
N ARG A 9 -6.21 15.25 -22.28
CA ARG A 9 -6.11 16.59 -21.67
C ARG A 9 -6.34 16.66 -20.14
N GLN A 10 -7.15 15.78 -19.56
CA GLN A 10 -7.41 15.70 -18.11
C GLN A 10 -6.19 15.18 -17.31
N ALA A 11 -5.30 14.43 -17.95
CA ALA A 11 -4.10 13.87 -17.34
C ALA A 11 -2.92 14.86 -17.24
N LYS A 12 -2.98 15.99 -17.96
CA LYS A 12 -1.91 16.99 -17.98
C LYS A 12 -1.80 17.80 -16.69
N THR A 13 -2.85 17.84 -15.89
CA THR A 13 -2.88 18.56 -14.60
C THR A 13 -2.49 17.67 -13.41
N SER A 14 -2.38 16.36 -13.61
CA SER A 14 -1.96 15.43 -12.55
C SER A 14 -0.46 15.50 -12.33
N ALA A 15 -0.05 15.69 -11.09
CA ALA A 15 1.35 15.65 -10.68
C ALA A 15 1.89 14.23 -10.73
N ILE A 16 1.08 13.19 -10.45
CA ILE A 16 1.49 11.78 -10.59
C ILE A 16 1.95 11.49 -12.02
N ILE A 17 1.17 11.90 -13.02
CA ILE A 17 1.46 11.65 -14.44
C ILE A 17 2.69 12.43 -14.87
N THR A 18 2.80 13.68 -14.43
CA THR A 18 3.97 14.53 -14.71
C THR A 18 5.24 13.92 -14.11
N ALA A 19 5.19 13.47 -12.85
CA ALA A 19 6.30 12.81 -12.17
C ALA A 19 6.71 11.51 -12.85
N ALA A 20 5.76 10.67 -13.27
CA ALA A 20 6.05 9.44 -14.00
C ALA A 20 6.77 9.71 -15.33
N HIS A 21 6.39 10.76 -16.07
CA HIS A 21 7.09 11.14 -17.29
C HIS A 21 8.50 11.69 -17.02
N GLN A 22 8.70 12.44 -15.94
CA GLN A 22 10.01 12.93 -15.53
C GLN A 22 10.95 11.76 -15.18
N ILE A 23 10.49 10.82 -14.35
CA ILE A 23 11.27 9.61 -13.98
C ILE A 23 11.64 8.80 -15.22
N ASN A 24 10.70 8.57 -16.14
CA ASN A 24 10.96 7.84 -17.38
C ASN A 24 11.97 8.54 -18.32
N ARG A 25 12.23 9.83 -18.12
CA ARG A 25 13.24 10.62 -18.84
C ARG A 25 14.54 10.79 -18.05
N GLY A 26 14.65 10.18 -16.87
CA GLY A 26 15.80 10.34 -15.97
C GLY A 26 15.84 11.69 -15.25
N ILE A 27 14.73 12.42 -15.22
CA ILE A 27 14.60 13.70 -14.51
C ILE A 27 13.99 13.42 -13.14
N TYR A 28 14.61 13.94 -12.08
CA TYR A 28 14.04 13.84 -10.73
C TYR A 28 12.78 14.71 -10.64
N PRO A 29 11.63 14.16 -10.20
CA PRO A 29 10.38 14.90 -10.17
C PRO A 29 10.34 15.90 -9.01
N THR A 30 9.70 17.05 -9.24
CA THR A 30 9.36 18.01 -8.17
C THR A 30 8.03 17.60 -7.57
N ILE A 31 8.04 17.01 -6.38
CA ILE A 31 6.85 16.51 -5.69
C ILE A 31 6.59 17.40 -4.46
N GLU A 32 5.33 17.77 -4.24
CA GLU A 32 4.92 18.57 -3.09
C GLU A 32 5.10 17.77 -1.79
N PRO A 33 5.66 18.35 -0.71
CA PRO A 33 5.71 17.67 0.58
C PRO A 33 4.30 17.47 1.15
N ILE A 34 4.10 16.41 1.94
CA ILE A 34 2.81 16.15 2.60
C ILE A 34 2.43 17.36 3.48
N SER A 35 1.20 17.83 3.29
CA SER A 35 0.59 18.92 4.04
C SER A 35 -0.87 18.57 4.37
N ASP A 36 -1.49 19.31 5.29
CA ASP A 36 -2.90 19.08 5.67
C ASP A 36 -3.90 19.46 4.57
N ASN A 37 -3.49 20.34 3.63
CA ASN A 37 -4.30 20.79 2.50
C ASN A 37 -3.52 20.60 1.19
N PRO A 38 -3.30 19.35 0.75
CA PRO A 38 -2.53 19.07 -0.44
C PRO A 38 -3.23 19.63 -1.68
N VAL A 39 -2.47 20.32 -2.52
CA VAL A 39 -2.97 20.84 -3.81
C VAL A 39 -2.64 19.86 -4.94
N SER A 40 -1.57 19.09 -4.77
CA SER A 40 -1.11 18.03 -5.67
C SER A 40 -1.71 16.66 -5.34
N ASP A 41 -1.95 15.84 -6.37
CA ASP A 41 -2.28 14.42 -6.24
C ASP A 41 -1.04 13.53 -6.01
N CYS A 42 0.17 14.10 -6.09
CA CYS A 42 1.43 13.44 -5.81
C CYS A 42 2.13 14.15 -4.65
N LEU A 43 2.26 13.45 -3.52
CA LEU A 43 2.84 13.97 -2.29
C LEU A 43 4.09 13.20 -1.90
N TRP A 44 5.05 13.92 -1.32
CA TRP A 44 6.32 13.40 -0.85
C TRP A 44 6.39 13.48 0.66
N HIS A 45 6.58 12.32 1.30
CA HIS A 45 7.02 12.31 2.68
C HIS A 45 8.54 12.50 2.70
N GLY A 46 9.03 13.51 3.43
CA GLY A 46 10.47 13.80 3.57
C GLY A 46 11.31 12.64 4.12
N GLY A 47 10.65 11.59 4.62
CA GLY A 47 11.26 10.36 5.09
C GLY A 47 11.88 10.52 6.47
N GLY A 48 12.28 9.39 7.04
CA GLY A 48 13.21 9.35 8.15
C GLY A 48 14.51 8.68 7.71
N HIS A 49 15.62 9.01 8.35
CA HIS A 49 16.92 8.41 8.06
C HIS A 49 17.01 6.93 8.50
N GLN A 50 15.97 6.43 9.18
CA GLN A 50 15.91 5.10 9.77
C GLN A 50 14.63 4.37 9.33
N PRO A 51 14.69 3.05 9.13
CA PRO A 51 13.54 2.27 8.66
C PRO A 51 12.35 2.29 9.62
N GLU A 52 12.57 2.43 10.92
CA GLU A 52 11.53 2.51 11.94
C GLU A 52 10.63 3.74 11.73
N HIS A 53 11.22 4.87 11.37
CA HIS A 53 10.47 6.09 11.05
C HIS A 53 9.57 5.91 9.82
N GLY A 54 9.98 5.06 8.87
CA GLY A 54 9.16 4.75 7.70
C GLY A 54 7.87 4.02 8.08
N VAL A 55 7.96 3.03 8.97
CA VAL A 55 6.77 2.30 9.46
C VAL A 55 5.86 3.23 10.24
N GLN A 56 6.42 4.04 11.14
CA GLN A 56 5.65 5.00 11.93
C GLN A 56 4.91 6.02 11.03
N ALA A 57 5.61 6.61 10.07
CA ALA A 57 5.00 7.56 9.14
C ALA A 57 3.86 6.91 8.34
N ILE A 58 4.01 5.66 7.88
CA ILE A 58 2.94 4.94 7.18
C ILE A 58 1.73 4.74 8.09
N CYS A 59 1.94 4.38 9.35
CA CYS A 59 0.86 4.24 10.32
C CYS A 59 0.11 5.55 10.52
N GLU A 60 0.82 6.65 10.76
CA GLU A 60 0.24 7.99 10.95
C GLU A 60 -0.55 8.45 9.71
N LEU A 61 -0.05 8.17 8.51
CA LEU A 61 -0.78 8.48 7.28
C LEU A 61 -2.11 7.75 7.20
N ILE A 62 -2.11 6.47 7.55
CA ILE A 62 -3.31 5.61 7.46
C ILE A 62 -4.32 5.91 8.56
N THR A 63 -3.88 6.24 9.77
CA THR A 63 -4.78 6.55 10.89
C THR A 63 -5.31 7.97 10.84
N ASP A 64 -4.50 8.94 10.40
CA ASP A 64 -4.81 10.35 10.58
C ASP A 64 -5.06 11.06 9.25
N LEU A 65 -4.14 10.99 8.29
CA LEU A 65 -4.24 11.77 7.06
C LEU A 65 -5.35 11.25 6.15
N ILE A 66 -5.38 9.93 5.91
CA ILE A 66 -6.31 9.32 4.97
C ILE A 66 -7.76 9.51 5.41
N PRO A 67 -8.15 9.21 6.68
CA PRO A 67 -9.54 9.43 7.09
C PRO A 67 -9.94 10.90 7.03
N ARG A 68 -9.00 11.84 7.29
CA ARG A 68 -9.23 13.29 7.12
C ARG A 68 -9.49 13.68 5.66
N LEU A 69 -8.87 13.00 4.71
CA LEU A 69 -9.13 13.17 3.27
C LEU A 69 -10.43 12.48 2.81
N GLY A 70 -11.09 11.71 3.67
CA GLY A 70 -12.36 11.04 3.38
C GLY A 70 -12.22 9.67 2.68
N PHE A 71 -11.02 9.10 2.65
CA PHE A 71 -10.78 7.77 2.08
C PHE A 71 -10.88 6.68 3.15
N ASN A 72 -11.35 5.49 2.75
CA ASN A 72 -11.34 4.33 3.64
C ASN A 72 -9.97 3.63 3.59
N PRO A 73 -9.24 3.56 4.73
CA PRO A 73 -7.91 2.95 4.77
C PRO A 73 -7.88 1.45 4.40
N ALA A 74 -9.00 0.76 4.53
CA ALA A 74 -9.09 -0.67 4.23
C ALA A 74 -9.33 -0.99 2.74
N THR A 75 -10.00 -0.10 2.00
CA THR A 75 -10.50 -0.40 0.65
C THR A 75 -9.94 0.53 -0.42
N ASP A 76 -9.60 1.77 -0.07
CA ASP A 76 -9.32 2.83 -1.04
C ASP A 76 -7.81 3.10 -1.19
N ILE A 77 -6.99 2.47 -0.34
CA ILE A 77 -5.53 2.64 -0.34
C ILE A 77 -4.84 1.34 -0.73
N GLN A 78 -3.79 1.48 -1.55
CA GLN A 78 -2.80 0.44 -1.76
C GLN A 78 -1.41 0.88 -1.30
N LEU A 79 -0.79 0.11 -0.41
CA LEU A 79 0.61 0.29 -0.03
C LEU A 79 1.53 -0.56 -0.91
N LEU A 80 2.54 0.07 -1.49
CA LEU A 80 3.54 -0.57 -2.35
C LEU A 80 4.91 -0.47 -1.68
N CYS A 81 5.64 -1.59 -1.64
CA CYS A 81 6.96 -1.65 -1.04
C CYS A 81 7.94 -2.38 -1.97
N PRO A 82 9.18 -1.88 -2.14
CA PRO A 82 10.15 -2.51 -3.02
C PRO A 82 10.70 -3.82 -2.47
N MET A 83 10.58 -4.05 -1.15
CA MET A 83 11.16 -5.20 -0.46
C MET A 83 10.09 -6.05 0.23
N THR A 84 10.25 -7.37 0.18
CA THR A 84 9.35 -8.31 0.88
C THR A 84 9.70 -8.50 2.35
N ARG A 85 10.99 -8.41 2.70
CA ARG A 85 11.54 -8.63 4.05
C ARG A 85 12.16 -7.34 4.60
N GLY A 86 12.32 -7.28 5.92
CA GLY A 86 12.83 -6.11 6.64
C GLY A 86 11.72 -5.33 7.34
N LEU A 87 12.10 -4.31 8.10
CA LEU A 87 11.18 -3.45 8.86
C LEU A 87 10.16 -2.74 7.97
N VAL A 88 10.60 -2.20 6.83
CA VAL A 88 9.72 -1.57 5.81
C VAL A 88 9.35 -2.57 4.69
N GLY A 89 9.42 -3.87 4.99
CA GLY A 89 9.06 -4.92 4.05
C GLY A 89 7.58 -5.26 4.08
N THR A 90 7.04 -5.77 2.97
CA THR A 90 5.62 -6.15 2.85
C THR A 90 5.15 -7.07 3.98
N ARG A 91 5.98 -8.03 4.43
CA ARG A 91 5.57 -8.95 5.50
C ARG A 91 5.33 -8.24 6.83
N ASN A 92 6.22 -7.32 7.22
CA ASN A 92 6.09 -6.59 8.47
C ASN A 92 4.93 -5.60 8.39
N LEU A 93 4.87 -4.84 7.28
CA LEU A 93 3.81 -3.85 7.06
C LEU A 93 2.43 -4.50 7.04
N ASN A 94 2.25 -5.65 6.37
CA ASN A 94 0.97 -6.36 6.40
C ASN A 94 0.54 -6.72 7.82
N SER A 95 1.46 -7.19 8.68
CA SER A 95 1.14 -7.50 10.07
C SER A 95 0.78 -6.25 10.89
N VAL A 96 1.51 -5.15 10.71
CA VAL A 96 1.22 -3.87 11.38
C VAL A 96 -0.14 -3.32 10.95
N LEU A 97 -0.40 -3.28 9.64
CA LEU A 97 -1.66 -2.78 9.08
C LEU A 97 -2.85 -3.65 9.47
N GLN A 98 -2.68 -4.97 9.50
CA GLN A 98 -3.73 -5.89 9.97
C GLN A 98 -4.12 -5.57 11.42
N GLN A 99 -3.16 -5.26 12.29
CA GLN A 99 -3.45 -4.87 13.68
C GLN A 99 -4.15 -3.52 13.78
N LEU A 100 -3.81 -2.56 12.91
CA LEU A 100 -4.42 -1.23 12.89
C LEU A 100 -5.83 -1.22 12.31
N ILE A 101 -6.02 -1.86 11.15
CA ILE A 101 -7.27 -1.81 10.38
C ILE A 101 -8.26 -2.89 10.82
N ASN A 102 -7.76 -4.09 11.15
CA ASN A 102 -8.58 -5.24 11.48
C ASN A 102 -8.08 -5.94 12.75
N PRO A 103 -8.13 -5.33 13.95
CA PRO A 103 -7.54 -5.88 15.18
C PRO A 103 -8.13 -7.25 15.59
N PRO A 104 -7.37 -8.07 16.37
CA PRO A 104 -7.87 -9.32 16.94
C PRO A 104 -9.10 -9.08 17.81
N SER A 105 -10.10 -9.94 17.66
CA SER A 105 -11.29 -9.94 18.51
C SER A 105 -11.71 -11.38 18.77
N PRO A 106 -12.21 -11.71 19.98
CA PRO A 106 -12.76 -13.04 20.29
C PRO A 106 -13.86 -13.49 19.32
N ASP A 107 -14.57 -12.55 18.71
CA ASP A 107 -15.67 -12.82 17.79
C ASP A 107 -15.21 -13.11 16.35
N LYS A 108 -13.90 -12.96 16.06
CA LYS A 108 -13.35 -13.15 14.72
C LYS A 108 -12.58 -14.47 14.64
N VAL A 109 -12.91 -15.26 13.62
CA VAL A 109 -12.15 -16.47 13.29
C VAL A 109 -10.80 -16.06 12.72
N GLU A 110 -9.73 -16.66 13.26
CA GLU A 110 -8.37 -16.49 12.80
C GLU A 110 -7.77 -17.85 12.43
N ILE A 111 -7.03 -17.89 11.32
CA ILE A 111 -6.29 -19.07 10.89
C ILE A 111 -4.81 -18.71 10.76
N ASN A 112 -3.94 -19.59 11.26
CA ASN A 112 -2.51 -19.46 11.04
C ASN A 112 -2.08 -20.42 9.94
N ARG A 113 -1.56 -19.90 8.83
CA ARG A 113 -1.13 -20.70 7.67
C ARG A 113 0.17 -20.18 7.10
N GLY A 114 1.21 -21.02 7.08
CA GLY A 114 2.51 -20.69 6.49
C GLY A 114 3.25 -19.55 7.22
N GLY A 115 3.00 -19.36 8.52
CA GLY A 115 3.59 -18.27 9.30
C GLY A 115 2.98 -16.89 9.01
N MET A 116 1.73 -16.87 8.56
CA MET A 116 0.88 -15.69 8.42
C MET A 116 -0.45 -15.94 9.15
N THR A 117 -0.93 -14.96 9.88
CA THR A 117 -2.26 -14.97 10.49
C THR A 117 -3.23 -14.32 9.51
N LEU A 118 -4.30 -15.02 9.17
CA LEU A 118 -5.39 -14.50 8.35
C LEU A 118 -6.65 -14.43 9.22
N ARG A 119 -7.32 -13.29 9.19
CA ARG A 119 -8.50 -12.96 9.96
C ARG A 119 -9.64 -12.66 9.02
N VAL A 120 -10.87 -12.98 9.45
CA VAL A 120 -12.07 -12.56 8.72
C VAL A 120 -12.06 -11.03 8.56
N GLY A 121 -12.20 -10.56 7.32
CA GLY A 121 -12.12 -9.14 6.96
C GLY A 121 -10.77 -8.70 6.36
N ASP A 122 -9.77 -9.58 6.31
CA ASP A 122 -8.50 -9.25 5.65
C ASP A 122 -8.62 -9.24 4.13
N VAL A 123 -8.05 -8.22 3.50
CA VAL A 123 -7.93 -8.13 2.04
C VAL A 123 -6.72 -8.92 1.58
N CYS A 124 -6.94 -9.97 0.79
CA CYS A 124 -5.89 -10.79 0.21
C CYS A 124 -5.86 -10.61 -1.32
N ASP A 125 -4.73 -10.12 -1.85
CA ASP A 125 -4.54 -9.94 -3.30
C ASP A 125 -4.51 -11.28 -4.07
N LYS A 126 -4.02 -12.35 -3.44
CA LYS A 126 -4.02 -13.69 -4.02
C LYS A 126 -5.11 -14.57 -3.41
N PRO A 127 -5.99 -15.18 -4.23
CA PRO A 127 -6.87 -16.22 -3.73
C PRO A 127 -6.04 -17.41 -3.26
N LEU A 128 -6.31 -17.87 -2.03
CA LEU A 128 -5.78 -19.12 -1.51
C LEU A 128 -6.25 -20.26 -2.43
N ARG A 129 -5.35 -20.77 -3.29
CA ARG A 129 -5.60 -22.04 -3.98
C ARG A 129 -5.62 -23.15 -2.95
N ALA A 130 -6.82 -23.60 -2.58
CA ALA A 130 -6.99 -24.85 -1.87
C ALA A 130 -6.53 -25.99 -2.79
N SER A 131 -5.34 -26.53 -2.54
CA SER A 131 -4.97 -27.84 -3.08
C SER A 131 -5.73 -28.88 -2.26
N THR A 132 -6.93 -29.24 -2.73
CA THR A 132 -7.61 -30.45 -2.30
C THR A 132 -6.76 -31.61 -2.79
N ARG A 133 -5.84 -32.09 -1.96
CA ARG A 133 -5.27 -33.42 -2.16
C ARG A 133 -6.40 -34.39 -1.85
N HIS A 134 -7.09 -34.85 -2.90
CA HIS A 134 -7.88 -36.07 -2.79
C HIS A 134 -6.88 -37.19 -2.49
N SER A 135 -6.82 -37.57 -1.22
CA SER A 135 -6.31 -38.86 -0.79
C SER A 135 -7.27 -39.91 -1.32
N THR A 136 -6.97 -40.41 -2.52
CA THR A 136 -7.43 -41.72 -2.98
C THR A 136 -6.80 -42.75 -2.05
N ASN A 137 -7.63 -43.33 -1.17
CA ASN A 137 -7.33 -44.60 -0.52
C ASN A 137 -7.49 -45.69 -1.57
N GLU A 138 -6.39 -46.37 -1.90
CA GLU A 138 -6.36 -47.77 -2.32
C GLU A 138 -5.41 -48.53 -1.40
#